data_AF-A0A6A0BAD9-F1
#
_entry.id   AF-A0A6A0BAD9-F1
#
_cell.length_a   1.000
_cell.length_b   1.000
_cell.length_c   1.000
_cell.angle_alpha   90.00
_cell.angle_beta   90.00
_cell.angle_gamma   90.00
#
_symmetry.space_group_name_H-M   'P 1'
#
loop_
_entity.id
_entity.type
_entity.pdbx_description
1 polymer ?
#
loop_
_entity_poly.entity_id
_entity_poly.type
_entity_poly.pdbx_seq_one_letter_code
_entity_poly.pdbx_strand_id
1 'polypeptide(L)'
;MGILTGLFKSRDKPSDSTVGSSYHFLMGGTTAGKPVTERSAMQMTAVHSCVRILSEAVASLPLQLYKQTETSKEKAINHPLYLLLYSIR
;
A
#
# COMPACT_ATOMS: atom_id res chain seq x y z
N MET A 1 5.61 49.47 0.06
CA MET A 1 4.77 48.67 0.97
C MET A 1 3.83 47.83 0.12
N GLY A 2 4.15 46.53 0.02
CA GLY A 2 3.80 45.66 -1.11
C GLY A 2 2.36 45.15 -1.12
N ILE A 3 1.67 45.38 -2.24
CA ILE A 3 0.28 44.98 -2.51
C ILE A 3 0.25 43.73 -3.42
N LEU A 4 1.41 43.23 -3.89
CA LEU A 4 1.53 42.13 -4.85
C LEU A 4 2.12 40.83 -4.28
N THR A 5 2.38 40.74 -2.98
CA THR A 5 2.97 39.55 -2.33
C THR A 5 2.01 38.36 -2.21
N GLY A 6 0.71 38.56 -2.44
CA GLY A 6 -0.31 37.50 -2.37
C GLY A 6 -0.54 36.72 -3.67
N LEU A 7 -0.15 37.26 -4.83
CA LEU A 7 -0.41 36.64 -6.14
C LEU A 7 0.62 35.56 -6.50
N PHE A 8 1.76 35.52 -5.80
CA PHE A 8 2.85 34.57 -6.01
C PHE A 8 3.05 33.62 -4.83
N LYS A 9 1.98 33.29 -4.10
CA LYS A 9 2.05 32.23 -3.09
C LYS A 9 2.00 30.89 -3.82
N SER A 10 3.17 30.27 -4.03
CA SER A 10 3.25 28.88 -4.51
C SER A 10 2.39 28.00 -3.60
N ARG A 11 1.34 27.43 -4.19
CA ARG A 11 0.43 26.47 -3.53
C ARG A 11 1.11 25.13 -3.22
N ASP A 12 2.35 24.93 -3.68
CA ASP A 12 3.10 23.68 -3.56
C ASP A 12 4.06 23.70 -2.37
N LYS A 13 3.50 23.65 -1.16
CA LYS A 13 4.22 23.10 -0.02
C LYS A 13 3.38 21.94 0.53
N PRO A 14 3.53 20.72 -0.01
CA PRO A 14 2.97 19.56 0.65
C PRO A 14 3.55 19.51 2.06
N SER A 15 2.69 19.55 3.09
CA SER A 15 3.15 19.26 4.45
C SER A 15 3.31 17.76 4.56
N ASP A 16 4.49 17.31 4.99
CA ASP A 16 4.77 15.89 5.18
C ASP A 16 3.68 15.24 6.03
N SER A 17 2.90 14.34 5.41
CA SER A 17 1.98 13.46 6.11
C SER A 17 2.64 12.10 6.18
N THR A 18 2.95 11.66 7.39
CA THR A 18 3.59 10.37 7.63
C THR A 18 2.70 9.24 7.11
N VAL A 19 3.32 8.19 6.56
CA VAL A 19 2.67 6.90 6.23
C VAL A 19 1.94 6.41 7.48
N GLY A 20 0.62 6.59 7.53
CA GLY A 20 -0.23 6.24 8.67
C GLY A 20 -1.09 7.39 9.25
N SER A 21 -0.82 8.65 8.91
CA SER A 21 -1.60 9.80 9.42
C SER A 21 -2.91 10.05 8.65
N SER A 22 -3.03 9.55 7.42
CA SER A 22 -4.16 9.86 6.55
C SER A 22 -5.29 8.83 6.62
N TYR A 23 -6.04 8.84 7.73
CA TYR A 23 -7.49 8.58 7.63
C TYR A 23 -8.19 9.61 6.71
N HIS A 24 -7.46 10.60 6.18
CA HIS A 24 -7.89 11.47 5.08
C HIS A 24 -8.45 10.71 3.88
N PHE A 25 -7.96 9.52 3.58
CA PHE A 25 -8.52 8.69 2.51
C PHE A 25 -9.91 8.11 2.88
N LEU A 26 -10.16 7.86 4.17
CA LEU A 26 -11.41 7.32 4.69
C LEU A 26 -12.42 8.41 5.11
N MET A 27 -11.95 9.60 5.53
CA MET A 27 -12.74 10.64 6.21
C MET A 27 -12.27 12.09 5.91
N GLY A 28 -11.49 12.34 4.85
CA GLY A 28 -10.96 13.67 4.56
C GLY A 28 -11.01 14.09 3.08
N GLY A 29 -11.01 15.40 2.85
CA GLY A 29 -10.93 15.96 1.50
C GLY A 29 -9.58 15.68 0.84
N THR A 30 -9.57 15.41 -0.47
CA THR A 30 -8.31 15.32 -1.22
C THR A 30 -7.79 16.73 -1.52
N THR A 31 -6.50 16.85 -1.84
CA THR A 31 -5.90 18.12 -2.30
C THR A 31 -6.58 18.69 -3.55
N ALA A 32 -7.24 17.83 -4.35
CA ALA A 32 -8.03 18.20 -5.51
C ALA A 32 -9.50 18.58 -5.18
N GLY A 33 -9.92 18.48 -3.92
CA GLY A 33 -11.28 18.79 -3.48
C GLY A 33 -12.35 17.78 -3.89
N LYS A 34 -11.97 16.65 -4.50
CA LYS A 34 -12.88 15.56 -4.90
C LYS A 34 -12.67 14.33 -4.01
N PRO A 35 -13.71 13.69 -3.46
CA PRO A 35 -13.53 12.46 -2.69
C PRO A 35 -12.96 11.38 -3.61
N VAL A 36 -11.79 10.83 -3.25
CA VAL A 36 -11.16 9.69 -3.94
C VAL A 36 -11.13 8.53 -2.98
N THR A 37 -11.95 7.51 -3.27
CA THR A 37 -12.00 6.22 -2.56
C THR A 37 -11.19 5.15 -3.30
N GLU A 38 -10.98 3.99 -2.69
CA GLU A 38 -10.30 2.82 -3.27
C GLU A 38 -10.92 2.45 -4.62
N ARG A 39 -12.26 2.42 -4.64
CA ARG A 39 -13.02 2.05 -5.84
C ARG A 39 -12.84 3.06 -6.97
N SER A 40 -12.80 4.34 -6.64
CA SER A 40 -12.55 5.40 -7.64
C SER A 40 -11.10 5.46 -8.09
N ALA A 41 -10.15 5.13 -7.21
CA ALA A 41 -8.73 5.08 -7.54
C ALA A 41 -8.41 3.88 -8.46
N MET A 42 -9.01 2.72 -8.21
CA MET A 42 -8.84 1.52 -9.03
C MET A 42 -9.42 1.65 -10.45
N GLN A 43 -10.30 2.64 -10.71
CA GLN A 43 -10.80 2.94 -12.05
C GLN A 43 -9.75 3.66 -12.93
N MET A 44 -8.65 4.16 -12.34
CA MET A 44 -7.55 4.76 -13.08
C MET A 44 -6.54 3.69 -13.53
N THR A 45 -6.24 3.65 -14.83
CA THR A 45 -5.36 2.63 -15.44
C THR A 45 -3.94 2.64 -14.85
N ALA A 46 -3.42 3.82 -14.52
CA ALA A 46 -2.11 3.95 -13.89
C ALA A 46 -2.06 3.27 -12.51
N VAL A 47 -3.08 3.50 -11.67
CA VAL A 47 -3.19 2.88 -10.33
C VAL A 47 -3.34 1.37 -10.46
N HIS A 48 -4.25 0.91 -11.34
CA HIS A 48 -4.46 -0.52 -11.57
C HIS A 48 -3.18 -1.24 -12.02
N SER A 49 -2.40 -0.63 -12.93
CA SER A 49 -1.15 -1.21 -13.42
C SER A 49 -0.10 -1.34 -12.33
N CYS A 50 0.07 -0.33 -11.48
CA CYS A 50 1.00 -0.39 -10.36
C CYS A 50 0.59 -1.46 -9.34
N VAL A 51 -0.68 -1.50 -8.95
CA VAL A 51 -1.20 -2.49 -8.00
C VAL A 51 -1.01 -3.91 -8.54
N ARG A 52 -1.24 -4.11 -9.85
CA ARG A 52 -1.03 -5.39 -10.52
C ARG A 52 0.43 -5.85 -10.43
N ILE A 53 1.38 -5.00 -10.81
CA ILE A 53 2.81 -5.35 -10.78
C ILE A 53 3.25 -5.67 -9.35
N LEU A 54 2.82 -4.89 -8.35
CA LEU A 54 3.12 -5.14 -6.95
C LEU A 54 2.50 -6.46 -6.46
N SER A 55 1.27 -6.74 -6.86
CA SER A 55 0.54 -7.94 -6.45
C SER A 55 1.14 -9.21 -7.08
N GLU A 56 1.49 -9.16 -8.37
CA GLU A 56 2.20 -10.24 -9.06
C GLU A 56 3.57 -10.48 -8.45
N ALA A 57 4.31 -9.41 -8.14
CA ALA A 57 5.60 -9.51 -7.46
C ALA A 57 5.44 -10.20 -6.10
N VAL A 58 4.51 -9.78 -5.25
CA VAL A 58 4.28 -10.37 -3.92
C VAL A 58 3.80 -11.82 -4.01
N ALA A 59 2.90 -12.14 -4.94
CA ALA A 59 2.40 -13.51 -5.15
C ALA A 59 3.50 -14.47 -5.64
N SER A 60 4.55 -13.96 -6.29
CA SER A 60 5.66 -14.78 -6.78
C SER A 60 6.60 -15.30 -5.68
N LEU A 61 6.55 -14.75 -4.46
CA LEU A 61 7.45 -15.16 -3.39
C LEU A 61 7.04 -16.52 -2.79
N PRO A 62 7.98 -17.46 -2.61
CA PRO A 62 7.69 -18.73 -1.97
C PRO A 62 7.45 -18.53 -0.46
N LEU A 63 6.27 -18.94 0.02
CA LEU A 63 5.94 -18.92 1.43
C LEU A 63 6.38 -20.24 2.09
N GLN A 64 7.43 -20.19 2.91
CA GLN A 64 7.94 -21.33 3.64
C GLN A 64 7.41 -21.32 5.08
N LEU A 65 6.70 -22.38 5.49
CA LEU A 65 6.29 -22.53 6.89
C LEU A 65 7.41 -23.12 7.74
N TYR A 66 7.59 -22.52 8.91
CA TYR A 66 8.52 -22.97 9.93
C TYR A 66 7.75 -23.27 11.23
N LYS A 67 8.08 -24.39 11.87
CA LYS A 67 7.64 -24.73 13.22
C LYS A 67 8.74 -24.36 14.19
N GLN A 68 8.37 -23.67 15.27
CA GLN A 68 9.28 -23.39 16.36
C GLN A 68 9.30 -24.60 17.31
N THR A 69 10.49 -25.12 17.57
CA THR A 69 10.77 -26.17 18.55
C THR A 69 11.54 -25.55 19.71
N GLU A 70 11.63 -26.24 20.85
CA GLU A 70 12.38 -25.83 22.06
C GLU A 70 13.82 -25.36 21.76
N THR A 71 14.45 -25.87 20.70
CA THR A 71 15.88 -25.64 20.41
C THR A 71 16.14 -25.03 19.03
N SER A 72 15.19 -25.07 18.09
CA SER A 72 15.42 -24.71 16.69
C SER A 72 14.14 -24.28 15.95
N LYS A 73 14.31 -23.72 14.76
CA LYS A 73 13.22 -23.50 13.79
C LYS A 73 13.38 -24.52 12.66
N GLU A 74 12.39 -25.40 12.49
CA GLU A 74 12.40 -26.45 11.46
C GLU A 74 11.32 -26.20 10.42
N LYS A 75 11.53 -26.61 9.16
CA LYS A 75 10.51 -26.46 8.11
C LYS A 75 9.32 -27.38 8.41
N ALA A 76 8.12 -26.80 8.46
CA ALA A 76 6.90 -27.51 8.83
C ALA A 76 6.26 -28.21 7.62
N ILE A 77 6.93 -29.21 7.05
CA ILE A 77 6.53 -29.87 5.79
C ILE A 77 5.26 -30.72 5.97
N ASN A 78 5.06 -31.31 7.17
CA ASN A 78 3.93 -32.19 7.47
C ASN A 78 2.64 -31.45 7.86
N HIS A 79 2.64 -30.11 7.87
CA HIS A 79 1.45 -29.34 8.24
C HIS A 79 0.53 -29.21 7.01
N PRO A 80 -0.80 -29.41 7.14
CA PRO A 80 -1.73 -29.28 6.00
C PRO A 80 -1.66 -27.90 5.32
N LEU A 81 -1.35 -26.84 6.08
CA LEU A 81 -1.14 -25.49 5.54
C LEU A 81 0.12 -25.34 4.68
N TYR A 82 1.12 -26.22 4.82
CA TYR A 82 2.32 -26.18 3.98
C TYR A 82 1.95 -26.45 2.53
N LEU A 83 1.06 -27.42 2.31
CA LEU A 83 0.56 -27.76 0.98
C LEU A 83 -0.24 -26.59 0.39
N LEU A 84 -1.12 -25.95 1.17
CA LEU A 84 -1.92 -24.82 0.68
C LEU A 84 -1.08 -23.59 0.33
N LEU A 85 -0.10 -23.23 1.16
CA LEU A 85 0.74 -22.04 0.94
C LEU A 85 1.82 -22.27 -0.12
N TYR A 86 2.25 -23.52 -0.30
CA TYR A 86 3.24 -23.88 -1.32
C TYR A 86 2.61 -24.19 -2.69
N SER A 87 1.35 -24.65 -2.74
CA SER A 87 0.66 -25.04 -3.98
C SER A 87 -0.01 -23.90 -4.76
N ILE A 88 0.09 -22.64 -4.31
CA ILE A 88 -0.47 -21.47 -5.02
C ILE A 88 0.30 -21.09 -6.31
N ARG A 89 1.07 -22.04 -6.88
CA ARG A 89 1.65 -21.88 -8.22
C ARG A 89 0.82 -22.60 -9.27
#